data_AF-A0A9D6UWP3-F1
#
_entry.id   AF-A0A9D6UWP3-F1
#
_cell.length_a   1.000
_cell.length_b   1.000
_cell.length_c   1.000
_cell.angle_alpha   90.00
_cell.angle_beta   90.00
_cell.angle_gamma   90.00
#
_symmetry.space_group_name_H-M   'P 1'
#
loop_
_entity.id
_entity.type
_entity.pdbx_description
1 polymer ?
#
loop_
_entity_poly.entity_id
_entity_poly.type
_entity_poly.pdbx_seq_one_letter_code
_entity_poly.pdbx_strand_id
1 'polypeptide(L)'
;MKRTLIWCAGLLFAGSVIAAPDDLEDAYAKLQSAVTGKDAAQVKELAPKVCELARALAAKPAPQEESEKKVWESAVKYARDVEVFTEYALYSTAVQSPPPVTVELFEMLERQNPKSKYFSPGYGPYLAALNQTGQAAKIPTVAERAIAHWSDDEDLQLVLADYDMNRTRVAEAGIHAERLVAVLPRHPPPEGVAPAAWERKRTQALGRGYWIAGQAHATKGEYNLADSDLRSALPLIAGNDAMLAGAYFQLGIANYHLGRLALRHTQVQEAAAFSEKAAAIKGPYQQQAWTNAAVMRREAEKLRGAR
;
A
#
# COMPACT_ATOMS: atom_id res chain seq x y z
N MET A 1 -4.42 2.86 -33.43
CA MET A 1 -3.19 2.58 -32.64
C MET A 1 -2.98 1.07 -32.60
N LYS A 2 -1.72 0.65 -32.79
CA LYS A 2 -1.29 -0.69 -33.22
C LYS A 2 -1.77 -1.81 -32.28
N ARG A 3 -2.48 -2.80 -32.85
CA ARG A 3 -2.80 -4.07 -32.21
C ARG A 3 -1.57 -4.98 -32.30
N THR A 4 -0.91 -5.23 -31.17
CA THR A 4 0.17 -6.20 -31.10
C THR A 4 -0.46 -7.59 -31.01
N LEU A 5 -0.48 -8.29 -32.15
CA LEU A 5 -0.87 -9.70 -32.24
C LEU A 5 0.23 -10.52 -31.55
N ILE A 6 -0.09 -11.19 -30.44
CA ILE A 6 0.79 -12.20 -29.86
C ILE A 6 0.54 -13.50 -30.64
N TRP A 7 1.55 -13.92 -31.40
CA TRP A 7 1.54 -15.16 -32.17
C TRP A 7 1.79 -16.36 -31.24
N CYS A 8 0.83 -17.28 -31.15
CA CYS A 8 1.05 -18.62 -30.61
C CYS A 8 1.57 -19.52 -31.74
N ALA A 9 2.87 -19.82 -31.73
CA ALA A 9 3.45 -20.84 -32.59
C ALA A 9 3.27 -22.21 -31.92
N GLY A 10 2.34 -23.01 -32.43
CA GLY A 10 2.23 -24.43 -32.10
C GLY A 10 3.34 -25.22 -32.79
N LEU A 11 4.15 -25.91 -32.00
CA LEU A 11 5.21 -26.79 -32.47
C LEU A 11 4.81 -28.24 -32.15
N LEU A 12 4.33 -28.96 -33.17
CA LEU A 12 4.14 -30.40 -33.13
C LEU A 12 5.47 -31.10 -33.43
N PHE A 13 5.99 -31.87 -32.47
CA PHE A 13 7.05 -32.86 -32.71
C PHE A 13 6.64 -34.22 -32.15
N ALA A 14 6.51 -35.20 -33.05
CA ALA A 14 6.32 -36.60 -32.73
C ALA A 14 7.68 -37.26 -32.46
N GLY A 15 7.80 -37.91 -31.30
CA GLY A 15 8.96 -38.71 -30.91
C GLY A 15 9.28 -38.57 -29.42
N SER A 16 8.55 -39.31 -28.56
CA SER A 16 8.78 -39.41 -27.10
C SER A 16 9.30 -38.11 -26.45
N VAL A 17 8.60 -37.02 -26.77
CA VAL A 17 8.83 -35.68 -26.26
C VAL A 17 8.04 -35.60 -24.97
N ILE A 18 8.61 -35.07 -23.90
CA ILE A 18 7.81 -34.56 -22.78
C ILE A 18 7.10 -33.32 -23.32
N ALA A 19 6.06 -33.53 -24.15
CA ALA A 19 5.08 -32.52 -24.46
C ALA A 19 4.42 -32.11 -23.14
N ALA A 20 3.94 -30.87 -23.05
CA ALA A 20 3.01 -30.57 -21.98
C ALA A 20 1.87 -31.59 -22.07
N PRO A 21 1.35 -32.14 -20.95
CA PRO A 21 0.19 -33.01 -21.01
C PRO A 21 -0.92 -32.27 -21.79
N ASP A 22 -1.59 -32.94 -22.73
CA ASP A 22 -2.71 -32.34 -23.50
C ASP A 22 -3.71 -31.64 -22.55
N ASP A 23 -3.91 -32.21 -21.36
CA ASP A 23 -4.73 -31.63 -20.29
C ASP A 23 -4.31 -30.22 -19.84
N LEU A 24 -3.01 -29.91 -19.78
CA LEU A 24 -2.50 -28.59 -19.40
C LEU A 24 -2.73 -27.57 -20.52
N GLU A 25 -2.42 -27.94 -21.77
CA GLU A 25 -2.60 -27.05 -22.92
C GLU A 25 -4.08 -26.70 -23.12
N ASP A 26 -4.97 -27.70 -23.06
CA ASP A 26 -6.42 -27.51 -23.18
C ASP A 26 -6.99 -26.68 -22.03
N ALA A 27 -6.59 -26.96 -20.79
CA ALA A 27 -7.06 -26.19 -19.63
C ALA A 27 -6.55 -24.75 -19.68
N TYR A 28 -5.30 -24.54 -20.12
CA TYR A 28 -4.72 -23.22 -20.29
C TYR A 28 -5.44 -22.41 -21.37
N ALA A 29 -5.72 -23.00 -22.53
CA ALA A 29 -6.46 -22.33 -23.61
C ALA A 29 -7.90 -21.94 -23.17
N LYS A 30 -8.56 -22.80 -22.39
CA LYS A 30 -9.87 -22.50 -21.79
C LYS A 30 -9.76 -21.33 -20.80
N LEU A 31 -8.74 -21.31 -19.95
CA LEU A 31 -8.52 -20.20 -19.01
C LEU A 31 -8.26 -18.87 -19.75
N GLN A 32 -7.44 -18.88 -20.81
CA GLN A 32 -7.22 -17.70 -21.65
C GLN A 32 -8.52 -17.18 -22.28
N SER A 33 -9.38 -18.11 -22.72
CA SER A 33 -10.70 -17.79 -23.28
C SER A 33 -11.61 -17.19 -22.21
N ALA A 34 -11.64 -17.75 -21.00
CA ALA A 34 -12.41 -17.24 -19.87
C ALA A 34 -11.98 -15.81 -19.48
N VAL A 35 -10.67 -15.55 -19.40
CA VAL A 35 -10.14 -14.19 -19.12
C VAL A 35 -10.57 -13.20 -20.21
N THR A 36 -10.44 -13.58 -21.48
CA THR A 36 -10.83 -12.73 -22.62
C THR A 36 -12.34 -12.47 -22.64
N GLY A 37 -13.14 -13.49 -22.30
CA GLY A 37 -14.59 -13.40 -22.15
C GLY A 37 -15.06 -12.71 -20.88
N LYS A 38 -14.14 -12.35 -19.97
CA LYS A 38 -14.44 -11.80 -18.62
C LYS A 38 -15.36 -12.72 -17.80
N ASP A 39 -15.26 -14.03 -18.00
CA ASP A 39 -16.06 -15.03 -17.29
C ASP A 39 -15.40 -15.35 -15.94
N ALA A 40 -15.79 -14.59 -14.93
CA ALA A 40 -15.27 -14.77 -13.58
C ALA A 40 -15.58 -16.16 -12.99
N ALA A 41 -16.70 -16.79 -13.38
CA ALA A 41 -17.02 -18.13 -12.88
C ALA A 41 -16.05 -19.17 -13.42
N GLN A 42 -15.77 -19.14 -14.72
CA GLN A 42 -14.79 -20.04 -15.33
C GLN A 42 -13.36 -19.74 -14.87
N VAL A 43 -12.98 -18.48 -14.68
CA VAL A 43 -11.65 -18.15 -14.16
C VAL A 43 -11.45 -18.75 -12.77
N LYS A 44 -12.45 -18.70 -11.88
CA LYS A 44 -12.38 -19.32 -10.55
C LYS A 44 -12.23 -20.84 -10.62
N GLU A 45 -12.90 -21.49 -11.56
CA GLU A 45 -12.78 -22.94 -11.72
C GLU A 45 -11.43 -23.35 -12.32
N LEU A 46 -11.01 -22.66 -13.38
CA LEU A 46 -9.88 -23.09 -14.21
C LEU A 46 -8.53 -22.66 -13.66
N ALA A 47 -8.40 -21.48 -13.03
CA ALA A 47 -7.10 -20.99 -12.58
C ALA A 47 -6.41 -21.92 -11.58
N PRO A 48 -7.07 -22.43 -10.51
CA PRO A 48 -6.44 -23.39 -9.61
C PRO A 48 -6.04 -24.70 -10.29
N LYS A 49 -6.89 -25.23 -11.17
CA LYS A 49 -6.63 -26.47 -11.92
C LYS A 49 -5.41 -26.33 -12.85
N VAL A 50 -5.35 -25.24 -13.61
CA VAL A 50 -4.22 -24.95 -14.50
C VAL A 50 -2.94 -24.75 -13.67
N CYS A 51 -3.02 -24.06 -12.53
CA CYS A 51 -1.89 -23.88 -11.63
C CYS A 51 -1.36 -25.23 -11.09
N GLU A 52 -2.24 -26.15 -10.71
CA GLU A 52 -1.87 -27.48 -10.24
C GLU A 52 -1.17 -28.29 -11.33
N LEU A 53 -1.74 -28.35 -12.54
CA LEU A 53 -1.15 -29.05 -13.69
C LEU A 53 0.22 -28.47 -14.07
N ALA A 54 0.34 -27.14 -14.08
CA ALA A 54 1.59 -26.45 -14.34
C ALA A 54 2.68 -26.78 -13.30
N ARG A 55 2.32 -26.76 -12.01
CA ARG A 55 3.22 -27.13 -10.91
C ARG A 55 3.65 -28.59 -11.00
N ALA A 56 2.72 -29.50 -11.33
CA ALA A 56 3.02 -30.91 -11.51
C ALA A 56 4.01 -31.14 -12.66
N LEU A 57 3.85 -30.44 -13.78
CA LEU A 57 4.81 -30.49 -14.90
C LEU A 57 6.17 -29.93 -14.51
N ALA A 58 6.21 -28.77 -13.84
CA ALA A 58 7.46 -28.15 -13.38
C ALA A 58 8.21 -28.96 -12.31
N ALA A 59 7.52 -29.83 -11.56
CA ALA A 59 8.09 -30.67 -10.52
C ALA A 59 8.67 -32.00 -11.05
N LYS A 60 8.47 -32.33 -12.35
CA LYS A 60 9.05 -33.55 -12.93
C LYS A 60 10.58 -33.48 -12.83
N PRO A 61 11.26 -34.57 -12.38
CA PRO A 61 12.71 -34.56 -12.25
C PRO A 61 13.40 -34.40 -13.60
N ALA A 62 14.59 -33.79 -13.59
CA ALA A 62 15.39 -33.65 -14.79
C ALA A 62 15.81 -35.04 -15.34
N PRO A 63 15.72 -35.26 -16.66
CA PRO A 63 16.16 -36.51 -17.27
C PRO A 63 17.69 -36.66 -17.20
N GLN A 64 18.16 -37.91 -17.25
CA GLN A 64 19.59 -38.22 -17.21
C GLN A 64 20.28 -37.93 -18.55
N GLU A 65 19.57 -38.16 -19.66
CA GLU A 65 20.08 -37.98 -21.02
C GLU A 65 20.14 -36.49 -21.41
N GLU A 66 21.30 -36.06 -21.91
CA GLU A 66 21.56 -34.64 -22.24
C GLU A 66 20.65 -34.12 -23.37
N SER A 67 20.27 -34.98 -24.31
CA SER A 67 19.33 -34.66 -25.39
C SER A 67 17.92 -34.37 -24.89
N GLU A 68 17.49 -35.02 -23.80
CA GLU A 68 16.17 -34.85 -23.19
C GLU A 68 16.12 -33.65 -22.24
N LYS A 69 17.26 -33.25 -21.67
CA LYS A 69 17.34 -32.10 -20.76
C LYS A 69 16.82 -30.82 -21.38
N LYS A 70 17.17 -30.52 -22.63
CA LYS A 70 16.69 -29.29 -23.31
C LYS A 70 15.17 -29.25 -23.48
N VAL A 71 14.56 -30.41 -23.76
CA VAL A 71 13.11 -30.54 -23.88
C VAL A 71 12.46 -30.36 -22.51
N TRP A 72 13.00 -31.01 -21.47
CA TRP A 72 12.55 -30.85 -20.09
C TRP A 72 12.65 -29.40 -19.61
N GLU A 73 13.78 -28.71 -19.85
CA GLU A 73 13.97 -27.30 -19.50
C GLU A 73 12.90 -26.40 -20.15
N SER A 74 12.60 -26.66 -21.43
CA SER A 74 11.56 -25.93 -22.16
C SER A 74 10.17 -26.19 -21.59
N ALA A 75 9.86 -27.45 -21.23
CA ALA A 75 8.60 -27.83 -20.62
C ALA A 75 8.42 -27.22 -19.21
N VAL A 76 9.48 -27.23 -18.39
CA VAL A 76 9.48 -26.59 -17.07
C VAL A 76 9.29 -25.09 -17.21
N LYS A 77 10.01 -24.43 -18.13
CA LYS A 77 9.84 -23.00 -18.39
C LYS A 77 8.40 -22.68 -18.79
N TYR A 78 7.84 -23.44 -19.74
CA TYR A 78 6.44 -23.29 -20.16
C TYR A 78 5.48 -23.42 -18.98
N ALA A 79 5.64 -24.45 -18.15
CA ALA A 79 4.80 -24.63 -16.97
C ALA A 79 4.91 -23.44 -15.99
N ARG A 80 6.11 -22.88 -15.78
CA ARG A 80 6.27 -21.67 -14.95
C ARG A 80 5.59 -20.44 -15.54
N ASP A 81 5.67 -20.26 -16.86
CA ASP A 81 4.98 -19.16 -17.54
C ASP A 81 3.45 -19.30 -17.40
N VAL A 82 2.93 -20.52 -17.53
CA VAL A 82 1.51 -20.83 -17.32
C VAL A 82 1.09 -20.61 -15.86
N GLU A 83 1.90 -21.03 -14.88
CA GLU A 83 1.66 -20.78 -13.46
C GLU A 83 1.52 -19.27 -13.20
N VAL A 84 2.43 -18.45 -13.73
CA VAL A 84 2.36 -16.98 -13.60
C VAL A 84 1.10 -16.42 -14.28
N PHE A 85 0.68 -16.98 -15.42
CA PHE A 85 -0.56 -16.56 -16.07
C PHE A 85 -1.79 -16.82 -15.21
N THR A 86 -1.84 -17.92 -14.45
CA THR A 86 -2.99 -18.16 -13.57
C THR A 86 -3.14 -17.09 -12.49
N GLU A 87 -2.02 -16.55 -11.98
CA GLU A 87 -2.04 -15.41 -11.06
C GLU A 87 -2.58 -14.14 -11.74
N TYR A 88 -2.12 -13.87 -12.97
CA TYR A 88 -2.63 -12.78 -13.78
C TYR A 88 -4.13 -12.90 -14.06
N ALA A 89 -4.61 -14.10 -14.38
CA ALA A 89 -6.01 -14.38 -14.66
C ALA A 89 -6.90 -14.03 -13.45
N LEU A 90 -6.50 -14.45 -12.25
CA LEU A 90 -7.19 -14.11 -11.01
C LEU A 90 -7.20 -12.59 -10.78
N TYR A 91 -6.03 -11.93 -10.83
CA TYR A 91 -5.91 -10.49 -10.62
C TYR A 91 -6.71 -9.66 -11.64
N SER A 92 -6.48 -9.89 -12.93
CA SER A 92 -7.06 -9.08 -14.00
C SER A 92 -8.58 -9.21 -14.05
N THR A 93 -9.11 -10.39 -13.69
CA THR A 93 -10.55 -10.61 -13.54
C THR A 93 -11.07 -9.94 -12.28
N ALA A 94 -10.34 -10.00 -11.15
CA ALA A 94 -10.75 -9.42 -9.88
C ALA A 94 -10.96 -7.90 -9.97
N VAL A 95 -10.02 -7.18 -10.59
CA VAL A 95 -10.07 -5.71 -10.69
C VAL A 95 -11.16 -5.19 -11.62
N GLN A 96 -11.75 -6.07 -12.45
CA GLN A 96 -12.88 -5.75 -13.33
C GLN A 96 -14.22 -6.25 -12.79
N SER A 97 -14.20 -6.97 -11.67
CA SER A 97 -15.39 -7.64 -11.12
C SER A 97 -16.09 -6.80 -10.05
N PRO A 98 -17.35 -7.14 -9.72
CA PRO A 98 -18.03 -6.56 -8.55
C PRO A 98 -17.35 -6.94 -7.23
N PRO A 99 -17.55 -6.15 -6.15
CA PRO A 99 -16.79 -6.30 -4.91
C PRO A 99 -16.79 -7.71 -4.28
N PRO A 100 -17.91 -8.46 -4.21
CA PRO A 100 -17.88 -9.82 -3.68
C PRO A 100 -16.96 -10.76 -4.46
N VAL A 101 -16.95 -10.65 -5.79
CA VAL A 101 -16.13 -11.47 -6.68
C VAL A 101 -14.66 -11.02 -6.63
N THR A 102 -14.40 -9.73 -6.51
CA THR A 102 -13.05 -9.20 -6.28
C THR A 102 -12.43 -9.79 -5.02
N VAL A 103 -13.16 -9.81 -3.89
CA VAL A 103 -12.67 -10.41 -2.64
C VAL A 103 -12.35 -11.89 -2.84
N GLU A 104 -13.27 -12.66 -3.42
CA GLU A 104 -13.10 -14.10 -3.65
C GLU A 104 -11.85 -14.40 -4.50
N LEU A 105 -11.66 -13.66 -5.61
CA LEU A 105 -10.52 -13.87 -6.52
C LEU A 105 -9.18 -13.48 -5.90
N PHE A 106 -9.12 -12.41 -5.08
CA PHE A 106 -7.89 -12.08 -4.35
C PHE A 106 -7.59 -13.07 -3.23
N GLU A 107 -8.59 -13.60 -2.52
CA GLU A 107 -8.39 -14.69 -1.55
C GLU A 107 -7.87 -15.96 -2.25
N MET A 108 -8.35 -16.27 -3.47
CA MET A 108 -7.81 -17.37 -4.27
C MET A 108 -6.37 -17.13 -4.69
N LEU A 109 -6.04 -15.92 -5.15
CA LEU A 109 -4.67 -15.53 -5.49
C LEU A 109 -3.75 -15.66 -4.28
N GLU A 110 -4.21 -15.28 -3.09
CA GLU A 110 -3.42 -15.34 -1.86
C GLU A 110 -3.12 -16.79 -1.45
N ARG A 111 -4.13 -17.68 -1.55
CA ARG A 111 -3.95 -19.12 -1.32
C ARG A 111 -3.02 -19.74 -2.36
N GLN A 112 -3.07 -19.28 -3.60
CA GLN A 112 -2.26 -19.80 -4.69
C GLN A 112 -0.79 -19.37 -4.57
N ASN A 113 -0.54 -18.08 -4.34
CA ASN A 113 0.79 -17.50 -4.16
C ASN A 113 0.71 -16.17 -3.38
N PRO A 114 1.00 -16.13 -2.07
CA PRO A 114 0.96 -14.89 -1.27
C PRO A 114 2.04 -13.87 -1.67
N LYS A 115 3.02 -14.28 -2.49
CA LYS A 115 4.10 -13.44 -3.04
C LYS A 115 3.85 -13.06 -4.50
N SER A 116 2.62 -13.23 -5.00
CA SER A 116 2.29 -12.86 -6.37
C SER A 116 2.55 -11.38 -6.62
N LYS A 117 3.28 -11.06 -7.69
CA LYS A 117 3.55 -9.68 -8.11
C LYS A 117 2.29 -8.87 -8.42
N TYR A 118 1.17 -9.54 -8.62
CA TYR A 118 -0.12 -8.91 -8.91
C TYR A 118 -0.82 -8.39 -7.65
N PHE A 119 -0.29 -8.65 -6.46
CA PHE A 119 -0.82 -8.08 -5.22
C PHE A 119 -0.57 -6.58 -5.09
N SER A 120 0.64 -6.10 -5.38
CA SER A 120 0.95 -4.67 -5.20
C SER A 120 -0.02 -3.74 -5.95
N PRO A 121 -0.27 -3.90 -7.27
CA PRO A 121 -1.30 -3.09 -7.94
C PRO A 121 -2.74 -3.45 -7.53
N GLY A 122 -2.94 -4.55 -6.80
CA GLY A 122 -4.23 -5.12 -6.45
C GLY A 122 -4.73 -4.81 -5.04
N TYR A 123 -3.87 -4.37 -4.11
CA TYR A 123 -4.29 -4.11 -2.72
C TYR A 123 -5.34 -3.02 -2.63
N GLY A 124 -5.20 -1.89 -3.33
CA GLY A 124 -6.22 -0.84 -3.35
C GLY A 124 -7.63 -1.37 -3.68
N PRO A 125 -7.85 -2.01 -4.84
CA PRO A 125 -9.12 -2.65 -5.19
C PRO A 125 -9.58 -3.71 -4.18
N TYR A 126 -8.67 -4.56 -3.69
CA TYR A 126 -9.00 -5.63 -2.76
C TYR A 126 -9.51 -5.08 -1.41
N LEU A 127 -8.79 -4.14 -0.82
CA LEU A 127 -9.15 -3.51 0.45
C LEU A 127 -10.44 -2.68 0.33
N ALA A 128 -10.65 -2.01 -0.82
CA ALA A 128 -11.91 -1.33 -1.12
C ALA A 128 -13.08 -2.32 -1.18
N ALA A 129 -12.89 -3.48 -1.82
CA ALA A 129 -13.91 -4.51 -1.93
C ALA A 129 -14.23 -5.16 -0.57
N LEU A 130 -13.23 -5.39 0.29
CA LEU A 130 -13.45 -5.84 1.68
C LEU A 130 -14.32 -4.84 2.46
N ASN A 131 -14.06 -3.54 2.35
CA ASN A 131 -14.90 -2.51 2.96
C ASN A 131 -16.35 -2.56 2.44
N GLN A 132 -16.52 -2.59 1.11
CA GLN A 132 -17.85 -2.56 0.47
C GLN A 132 -18.69 -3.81 0.73
N THR A 133 -18.04 -4.93 1.07
CA THR A 133 -18.71 -6.20 1.39
C THR A 133 -18.93 -6.42 2.89
N GLY A 134 -18.70 -5.39 3.73
CA GLY A 134 -18.86 -5.51 5.18
C GLY A 134 -17.76 -6.32 5.88
N GLN A 135 -16.65 -6.58 5.20
CA GLN A 135 -15.52 -7.38 5.68
C GLN A 135 -14.33 -6.50 6.11
N ALA A 136 -14.57 -5.22 6.41
CA ALA A 136 -13.55 -4.25 6.83
C ALA A 136 -12.70 -4.75 8.01
N ALA A 137 -13.28 -5.56 8.91
CA ALA A 137 -12.56 -6.15 10.03
C ALA A 137 -11.39 -7.08 9.63
N LYS A 138 -11.38 -7.62 8.40
CA LYS A 138 -10.28 -8.45 7.88
C LYS A 138 -9.07 -7.61 7.44
N ILE A 139 -9.26 -6.33 7.10
CA ILE A 139 -8.25 -5.49 6.43
C ILE A 139 -6.93 -5.43 7.21
N PRO A 140 -6.90 -5.20 8.54
CA PRO A 140 -5.65 -5.14 9.28
C PRO A 140 -4.86 -6.44 9.20
N THR A 141 -5.50 -7.59 9.39
CA THR A 141 -4.83 -8.90 9.33
C THR A 141 -4.32 -9.23 7.93
N VAL A 142 -5.05 -8.81 6.88
CA VAL A 142 -4.55 -8.90 5.49
C VAL A 142 -3.28 -8.08 5.33
N ALA A 143 -3.29 -6.82 5.79
CA ALA A 143 -2.14 -5.93 5.66
C ALA A 143 -0.92 -6.40 6.47
N GLU A 144 -1.14 -6.85 7.71
CA GLU A 144 -0.08 -7.39 8.60
C GLU A 144 0.64 -8.58 7.96
N ARG A 145 -0.11 -9.48 7.29
CA ARG A 145 0.49 -10.61 6.58
C ARG A 145 1.21 -10.17 5.30
N ALA A 146 0.59 -9.28 4.54
CA ALA A 146 1.08 -8.85 3.24
C ALA A 146 2.37 -8.00 3.32
N ILE A 147 2.52 -7.18 4.36
CA ILE A 147 3.64 -6.25 4.48
C ILE A 147 5.00 -6.96 4.60
N ALA A 148 5.02 -8.23 5.00
CA ALA A 148 6.23 -9.07 5.03
C ALA A 148 6.79 -9.39 3.62
N HIS A 149 5.98 -9.20 2.57
CA HIS A 149 6.37 -9.42 1.18
C HIS A 149 6.34 -8.13 0.36
N TRP A 150 5.49 -7.17 0.75
CA TRP A 150 5.25 -5.94 0.04
C TRP A 150 5.47 -4.73 0.96
N SER A 151 6.68 -4.61 1.52
CA SER A 151 7.01 -3.59 2.52
C SER A 151 6.86 -2.15 2.03
N ASP A 152 6.76 -1.94 0.72
CA ASP A 152 6.75 -0.61 0.10
C ASP A 152 5.38 -0.26 -0.47
N ASP A 153 4.42 -1.17 -0.36
CA ASP A 153 3.06 -0.95 -0.85
C ASP A 153 2.36 0.15 -0.04
N GLU A 154 1.93 1.21 -0.72
CA GLU A 154 1.38 2.39 -0.06
C GLU A 154 0.04 2.12 0.63
N ASP A 155 -0.77 1.21 0.08
CA ASP A 155 -2.10 0.91 0.62
C ASP A 155 -1.96 0.11 1.92
N LEU A 156 -1.02 -0.84 1.95
CA LEU A 156 -0.69 -1.59 3.16
C LEU A 156 -0.12 -0.69 4.27
N GLN A 157 0.84 0.17 3.91
CA GLN A 157 1.46 1.08 4.88
C GLN A 157 0.45 2.06 5.48
N LEU A 158 -0.45 2.61 4.65
CA LEU A 158 -1.50 3.50 5.13
C LEU A 158 -2.47 2.79 6.07
N VAL A 159 -2.91 1.57 5.72
CA VAL A 159 -3.81 0.78 6.57
C VAL A 159 -3.19 0.49 7.93
N LEU A 160 -1.93 0.04 7.97
CA LEU A 160 -1.26 -0.30 9.22
C LEU A 160 -1.01 0.93 10.08
N ALA A 161 -0.57 2.04 9.46
CA ALA A 161 -0.42 3.32 10.16
C ALA A 161 -1.74 3.76 10.83
N ASP A 162 -2.86 3.69 10.09
CA ASP A 162 -4.17 4.06 10.63
C ASP A 162 -4.68 3.10 11.69
N TYR A 163 -4.46 1.80 11.51
CA TYR A 163 -4.86 0.77 12.44
C TYR A 163 -4.18 0.94 13.81
N ASP A 164 -2.88 1.23 13.80
CA ASP A 164 -2.09 1.48 15.01
C ASP A 164 -2.44 2.82 15.65
N MET A 165 -2.61 3.87 14.84
CA MET A 165 -2.98 5.19 15.34
C MET A 165 -4.33 5.15 16.06
N ASN A 166 -5.33 4.46 15.50
CA ASN A 166 -6.64 4.28 16.12
C ASN A 166 -6.60 3.47 17.42
N ARG A 167 -5.53 2.70 17.65
CA ARG A 167 -5.25 1.96 18.89
C ARG A 167 -4.31 2.70 19.82
N THR A 168 -4.02 3.97 19.54
CA THR A 168 -3.07 4.79 20.31
C THR A 168 -1.65 4.22 20.35
N ARG A 169 -1.31 3.31 19.42
CA ARG A 169 0.04 2.75 19.23
C ARG A 169 0.87 3.68 18.34
N VAL A 170 1.10 4.89 18.84
CA VAL A 170 1.64 6.00 18.03
C VAL A 170 3.04 5.70 17.50
N ALA A 171 3.88 4.98 18.25
CA ALA A 171 5.22 4.62 17.82
C ALA A 171 5.21 3.65 16.64
N GLU A 172 4.37 2.62 16.71
CA GLU A 172 4.15 1.61 15.67
C GLU A 172 3.52 2.24 14.43
N ALA A 173 2.51 3.10 14.62
CA ALA A 173 1.90 3.87 13.54
C ALA A 173 2.94 4.73 12.79
N GLY A 174 3.89 5.32 13.54
CA GLY A 174 5.00 6.09 13.01
C GLY A 174 5.87 5.30 12.03
N ILE A 175 6.20 4.04 12.34
CA ILE A 175 7.03 3.19 11.47
C ILE A 175 6.40 3.06 10.08
N HIS A 176 5.11 2.79 10.04
CA HIS A 176 4.38 2.62 8.78
C HIS A 176 4.19 3.95 8.03
N ALA A 177 3.89 5.02 8.76
CA ALA A 177 3.73 6.37 8.21
C ALA A 177 5.04 6.91 7.60
N GLU A 178 6.18 6.71 8.28
CA GLU A 178 7.51 7.07 7.79
C GLU A 178 7.84 6.34 6.49
N ARG A 179 7.52 5.03 6.40
CA ARG A 179 7.72 4.28 5.15
C ARG A 179 6.81 4.80 4.04
N LEU A 180 5.54 5.06 4.32
CA LEU A 180 4.57 5.60 3.37
C LEU A 180 5.06 6.90 2.73
N VAL A 181 5.47 7.89 3.54
CA VAL A 181 5.92 9.20 3.03
C VAL A 181 7.26 9.10 2.28
N ALA A 182 8.06 8.08 2.54
CA ALA A 182 9.31 7.84 1.83
C ALA A 182 9.11 7.21 0.43
N VAL A 183 8.12 6.31 0.28
CA VAL A 183 7.93 5.52 -0.95
C VAL A 183 6.89 6.14 -1.90
N LEU A 184 5.75 6.58 -1.36
CA LEU A 184 4.61 7.04 -2.16
C LEU A 184 4.94 8.19 -3.14
N PRO A 185 5.81 9.17 -2.81
CA PRO A 185 6.15 10.23 -3.76
C PRO A 185 6.80 9.74 -5.06
N ARG A 186 7.36 8.52 -5.07
CA ARG A 186 8.07 7.92 -6.19
C ARG A 186 7.21 6.95 -6.99
N HIS A 187 6.02 6.62 -6.50
CA HIS A 187 5.14 5.64 -7.13
C HIS A 187 4.40 6.26 -8.32
N PRO A 188 4.45 5.62 -9.51
CA PRO A 188 3.67 6.08 -10.65
C PRO A 188 2.17 5.84 -10.41
N PRO A 189 1.29 6.56 -11.12
CA PRO A 189 -0.12 6.22 -11.15
C PRO A 189 -0.32 4.75 -11.58
N PRO A 190 -1.17 3.98 -10.87
CA PRO A 190 -1.51 2.63 -11.29
C PRO A 190 -2.18 2.61 -12.66
N GLU A 191 -2.03 1.50 -13.39
CA GLU A 191 -2.65 1.34 -14.71
C GLU A 191 -4.18 1.49 -14.64
N GLY A 192 -4.75 2.24 -15.58
CA GLY A 192 -6.20 2.49 -15.63
C GLY A 192 -6.73 3.51 -14.62
N VAL A 193 -5.91 4.01 -13.70
CA VAL A 193 -6.32 5.07 -12.77
C VAL A 193 -6.10 6.44 -13.41
N ALA A 194 -7.16 7.25 -13.46
CA ALA A 194 -7.07 8.61 -14.00
C ALA A 194 -6.07 9.47 -13.19
N PRO A 195 -5.22 10.30 -13.83
CA PRO A 195 -4.19 11.08 -13.12
C PRO A 195 -4.75 11.93 -11.97
N ALA A 196 -5.91 12.55 -12.15
CA ALA A 196 -6.55 13.35 -11.10
C ALA A 196 -7.06 12.49 -9.92
N ALA A 197 -7.50 11.27 -10.17
CA ALA A 197 -7.92 10.35 -9.11
C ALA A 197 -6.71 9.84 -8.32
N TRP A 198 -5.61 9.53 -9.03
CA TRP A 198 -4.35 9.18 -8.40
C TRP A 198 -3.81 10.31 -7.53
N GLU A 199 -3.76 11.54 -8.05
CA GLU A 199 -3.23 12.67 -7.29
C GLU A 199 -4.06 12.98 -6.03
N ARG A 200 -5.39 12.80 -6.09
CA ARG A 200 -6.26 12.87 -4.90
C ARG A 200 -5.92 11.80 -3.87
N LYS A 201 -5.80 10.54 -4.28
CA LYS A 201 -5.40 9.43 -3.39
C LYS A 201 -4.05 9.72 -2.75
N ARG A 202 -3.07 10.11 -3.57
CA ARG A 202 -1.71 10.44 -3.15
C ARG A 202 -1.68 11.57 -2.13
N THR A 203 -2.38 12.68 -2.40
CA THR A 203 -2.46 13.82 -1.48
C THR A 203 -3.07 13.41 -0.14
N GLN A 204 -4.16 12.64 -0.16
CA GLN A 204 -4.81 12.18 1.07
C GLN A 204 -3.90 11.25 1.88
N ALA A 205 -3.27 10.27 1.23
CA ALA A 205 -2.36 9.33 1.87
C ALA A 205 -1.11 10.03 2.43
N LEU A 206 -0.50 10.97 1.68
CA LEU A 206 0.64 11.75 2.17
C LEU A 206 0.25 12.67 3.33
N GLY A 207 -0.90 13.34 3.26
CA GLY A 207 -1.39 14.17 4.36
C GLY A 207 -1.59 13.37 5.64
N ARG A 208 -2.16 12.17 5.52
CA ARG A 208 -2.32 11.23 6.64
C ARG A 208 -0.98 10.71 7.15
N GLY A 209 -0.08 10.29 6.26
CA GLY A 209 1.26 9.79 6.58
C GLY A 209 2.09 10.82 7.33
N TYR A 210 2.24 12.03 6.78
CA TYR A 210 2.98 13.11 7.45
C TYR A 210 2.39 13.47 8.82
N TRP A 211 1.06 13.46 8.95
CA TRP A 211 0.41 13.74 10.24
C TRP A 211 0.69 12.66 11.30
N ILE A 212 0.68 11.39 10.94
CA ILE A 212 1.01 10.28 11.85
C ILE A 212 2.50 10.30 12.20
N ALA A 213 3.39 10.41 11.20
CA ALA A 213 4.83 10.47 11.40
C ALA A 213 5.21 11.63 12.32
N GLY A 214 4.66 12.82 12.08
CA GLY A 214 4.88 13.99 12.92
C GLY A 214 4.44 13.83 14.37
N GLN A 215 3.32 13.15 14.64
CA GLN A 215 2.90 12.83 16.00
C GLN A 215 3.79 11.78 16.67
N ALA A 216 4.24 10.78 15.92
CA ALA A 216 5.17 9.77 16.42
C ALA A 216 6.51 10.39 16.79
N HIS A 217 7.08 11.23 15.93
CA HIS A 217 8.28 12.00 16.20
C HIS A 217 8.10 12.92 17.42
N ALA A 218 6.96 13.61 17.54
CA ALA A 218 6.68 14.45 18.72
C ALA A 218 6.64 13.63 20.01
N THR A 219 6.01 12.45 19.99
CA THR A 219 5.94 11.53 21.15
C THR A 219 7.33 11.02 21.56
N LYS A 220 8.23 10.81 20.58
CA LYS A 220 9.63 10.42 20.80
C LYS A 220 10.53 11.58 21.24
N GLY A 221 10.05 12.82 21.22
CA GLY A 221 10.85 14.02 21.49
C GLY A 221 11.75 14.45 20.33
N GLU A 222 11.53 13.91 19.13
CA GLU A 222 12.28 14.20 17.91
C GLU A 222 11.74 15.47 17.23
N TYR A 223 11.77 16.59 17.95
CA TYR A 223 11.04 17.80 17.60
C TYR A 223 11.39 18.40 16.23
N ASN A 224 12.62 18.21 15.74
CA ASN A 224 13.00 18.65 14.39
C ASN A 224 12.25 17.86 13.30
N LEU A 225 12.14 16.54 13.46
CA LEU A 225 11.41 15.69 12.51
C LEU A 225 9.91 15.95 12.62
N ALA A 226 9.40 16.10 13.84
CA ALA A 226 8.01 16.46 14.08
C ALA A 226 7.61 17.78 13.40
N ASP A 227 8.43 18.83 13.51
CA ASP A 227 8.16 20.11 12.85
C ASP A 227 8.13 19.97 11.33
N SER A 228 9.11 19.27 10.75
CA SER A 228 9.20 19.02 9.30
C SER A 228 7.98 18.28 8.76
N ASP A 229 7.62 17.16 9.38
CA ASP A 229 6.51 16.32 8.92
C ASP A 229 5.17 17.02 9.08
N LEU A 230 4.91 17.63 10.25
CA LEU A 230 3.63 18.29 10.49
C LEU A 230 3.43 19.49 9.57
N ARG A 231 4.47 20.26 9.25
CA ARG A 231 4.38 21.33 8.23
C ARG A 231 4.07 20.78 6.84
N SER A 232 4.64 19.63 6.49
CA SER A 232 4.35 18.93 5.23
C SER A 232 2.90 18.42 5.20
N ALA A 233 2.35 18.02 6.35
CA ALA A 233 0.96 17.60 6.48
C ALA A 233 -0.02 18.77 6.30
N LEU A 234 0.24 19.94 6.89
CA LEU A 234 -0.70 21.08 6.96
C LEU A 234 -1.47 21.40 5.67
N PRO A 235 -0.82 21.60 4.50
CA PRO A 235 -1.55 21.90 3.27
C PRO A 235 -2.38 20.72 2.76
N LEU A 236 -1.98 19.49 3.06
CA LEU A 236 -2.63 18.26 2.58
C LEU A 236 -3.84 17.86 3.42
N ILE A 237 -3.89 18.31 4.68
CA ILE A 237 -4.98 18.04 5.64
C ILE A 237 -5.91 19.25 5.82
N ALA A 238 -5.78 20.26 4.95
CA ALA A 238 -6.64 21.43 4.97
C ALA A 238 -8.12 21.01 4.87
N GLY A 239 -8.94 21.50 5.81
CA GLY A 239 -10.35 21.13 5.92
C GLY A 239 -10.65 19.92 6.82
N ASN A 240 -9.63 19.27 7.39
CA ASN A 240 -9.80 18.30 8.47
C ASN A 240 -9.43 18.94 9.82
N ASP A 241 -10.39 19.59 10.45
CA ASP A 241 -10.21 20.33 11.71
C ASP A 241 -9.62 19.47 12.84
N ALA A 242 -10.02 18.19 12.93
CA ALA A 242 -9.49 17.29 13.95
C ALA A 242 -7.99 17.03 13.77
N MET A 243 -7.55 16.75 12.53
CA MET A 243 -6.12 16.57 12.23
C MET A 243 -5.36 17.89 12.36
N LEU A 244 -5.94 19.01 11.89
CA LEU A 244 -5.33 20.34 12.00
C LEU A 244 -5.10 20.75 13.46
N ALA A 245 -6.09 20.52 14.33
CA ALA A 245 -5.95 20.80 15.76
C ALA A 245 -4.77 20.01 16.38
N GLY A 246 -4.67 18.72 16.07
CA GLY A 246 -3.55 17.88 16.53
C GLY A 246 -2.20 18.34 15.95
N ALA A 247 -2.16 18.66 14.66
CA ALA A 247 -0.94 19.13 13.99
C ALA A 247 -0.44 20.46 14.58
N TYR A 248 -1.33 21.44 14.74
CA TYR A 248 -0.99 22.72 15.35
C TYR A 248 -0.58 22.58 16.80
N PHE A 249 -1.25 21.71 17.57
CA PHE A 249 -0.88 21.46 18.96
C PHE A 249 0.55 20.92 19.07
N GLN A 250 0.89 19.91 18.26
CA GLN A 250 2.21 19.31 18.27
C GLN A 250 3.30 20.23 17.68
N LEU A 251 2.97 21.02 16.65
CA LEU A 251 3.86 22.07 16.13
C LEU A 251 4.18 23.13 17.20
N GLY A 252 3.20 23.49 18.03
CA GLY A 252 3.41 24.37 19.17
C GLY A 252 4.41 23.79 20.17
N ILE A 253 4.24 22.52 20.54
CA ILE A 253 5.17 21.83 21.46
C ILE A 253 6.57 21.74 20.85
N ALA A 254 6.69 21.25 19.61
CA ALA A 254 7.97 21.07 18.94
C ALA A 254 8.76 22.39 18.82
N ASN A 255 8.12 23.45 18.33
CA ASN A 255 8.78 24.75 18.18
C ASN A 255 9.14 25.38 19.53
N TYR A 256 8.37 25.13 20.58
CA TYR A 256 8.70 25.61 21.91
C TYR A 256 9.98 24.94 22.44
N HIS A 257 10.08 23.62 22.33
CA HIS A 257 11.28 22.89 22.75
C HIS A 257 12.52 23.30 21.97
N LEU A 258 12.42 23.36 20.64
CA LEU A 258 13.52 23.79 19.77
C LEU A 258 13.92 25.25 20.04
N GLY A 259 12.94 26.13 20.19
CA GLY A 259 13.16 27.55 20.45
C GLY A 259 13.83 27.80 21.80
N ARG A 260 13.41 27.09 22.86
CA ARG A 260 14.05 27.19 24.18
C ARG A 260 15.47 26.67 24.17
N LEU A 261 15.71 25.50 23.59
CA LEU A 261 17.04 24.90 23.52
C LEU A 261 18.03 25.83 22.79
N ALA A 262 17.58 26.48 21.72
CA ALA A 262 18.40 27.38 20.92
C ALA A 262 18.35 28.86 21.36
N LEU A 263 17.63 29.19 22.44
CA LEU A 263 17.38 30.57 22.89
C LEU A 263 16.86 31.50 21.75
N ARG A 264 15.95 30.96 20.92
CA ARG A 264 15.36 31.61 19.75
C ARG A 264 13.98 32.17 20.06
N HIS A 265 13.95 33.47 20.37
CA HIS A 265 12.71 34.24 20.57
C HIS A 265 11.66 33.97 19.47
N THR A 266 12.04 34.09 18.20
CA THR A 266 11.12 33.97 17.07
C THR A 266 10.48 32.60 16.97
N GLN A 267 11.21 31.54 17.32
CA GLN A 267 10.70 30.17 17.28
C GLN A 267 9.76 29.87 18.46
N VAL A 268 10.05 30.41 19.65
CA VAL A 268 9.12 30.35 20.79
C VAL A 268 7.85 31.17 20.52
N GLN A 269 7.97 32.29 19.80
CA GLN A 269 6.82 33.07 19.36
C GLN A 269 5.96 32.30 18.33
N GLU A 270 6.58 31.61 17.37
CA GLU A 270 5.88 30.76 16.42
C GLU A 270 5.15 29.59 17.13
N ALA A 271 5.79 28.99 18.14
CA ALA A 271 5.16 27.97 18.98
C ALA A 271 3.85 28.44 19.63
N ALA A 272 3.84 29.68 20.13
CA ALA A 272 2.62 30.28 20.65
C ALA A 272 1.55 30.44 19.58
N ALA A 273 1.92 30.92 18.38
CA ALA A 273 0.98 31.09 17.27
C ALA A 273 0.35 29.76 16.80
N PHE A 274 1.12 28.67 16.78
CA PHE A 274 0.56 27.34 16.53
C PHE A 274 -0.38 26.89 17.63
N SER A 275 -0.03 27.10 18.90
CA SER A 275 -0.89 26.79 20.03
C SER A 275 -2.21 27.60 19.99
N GLU A 276 -2.17 28.86 19.54
CA GLU A 276 -3.38 29.67 19.32
C GLU A 276 -4.28 29.09 18.22
N LYS A 277 -3.70 28.66 17.10
CA LYS A 277 -4.45 28.00 16.03
C LYS A 277 -5.12 26.71 16.50
N ALA A 278 -4.42 25.90 17.30
CA ALA A 278 -4.99 24.70 17.90
C ALA A 278 -6.13 25.04 18.88
N ALA A 279 -5.97 26.08 19.70
CA ALA A 279 -6.98 26.54 20.65
C ALA A 279 -8.26 27.07 19.97
N ALA A 280 -8.14 27.62 18.77
CA ALA A 280 -9.28 28.10 17.99
C ALA A 280 -10.18 26.97 17.45
N ILE A 281 -9.66 25.75 17.37
CA ILE A 281 -10.42 24.58 16.90
C ILE A 281 -11.04 23.87 18.11
N LYS A 282 -12.36 23.65 18.06
CA LYS A 282 -13.06 22.88 19.10
C LYS A 282 -12.58 21.43 19.08
N GLY A 283 -12.14 20.92 20.23
CA GLY A 283 -11.66 19.55 20.34
C GLY A 283 -10.83 19.29 21.59
N PRO A 284 -10.23 18.09 21.72
CA PRO A 284 -9.52 17.67 22.92
C PRO A 284 -8.28 18.53 23.23
N TYR A 285 -7.70 19.19 22.23
CA TYR A 285 -6.50 20.02 22.40
C TYR A 285 -6.80 21.46 22.84
N GLN A 286 -8.05 21.93 22.73
CA GLN A 286 -8.39 23.36 22.83
C GLN A 286 -7.88 24.00 24.12
N GLN A 287 -8.24 23.44 25.27
CA GLN A 287 -7.94 24.02 26.58
C GLN A 287 -6.43 24.02 26.87
N GLN A 288 -5.76 22.91 26.57
CA GLN A 288 -4.32 22.78 26.77
C GLN A 288 -3.57 23.74 25.84
N ALA A 289 -3.99 23.84 24.57
CA ALA A 289 -3.38 24.73 23.60
C ALA A 289 -3.51 26.20 23.99
N TRP A 290 -4.67 26.61 24.51
CA TRP A 290 -4.88 27.97 25.02
C TRP A 290 -3.92 28.30 26.17
N THR A 291 -3.74 27.35 27.09
CA THR A 291 -2.82 27.49 28.22
C THR A 291 -1.37 27.57 27.73
N ASN A 292 -0.97 26.68 26.82
CA ASN A 292 0.35 26.64 26.20
C ASN A 292 0.67 27.98 25.52
N ALA A 293 -0.25 28.52 24.72
CA ALA A 293 -0.06 29.81 24.04
C ALA A 293 0.24 30.96 25.02
N ALA A 294 -0.47 31.01 26.15
CA ALA A 294 -0.22 32.04 27.17
C ALA A 294 1.18 31.91 27.80
N VAL A 295 1.61 30.69 28.11
CA VAL A 295 2.95 30.42 28.68
C VAL A 295 4.05 30.75 27.67
N MET A 296 3.94 30.22 26.44
CA MET A 296 4.92 30.40 25.38
C MET A 296 5.12 31.88 25.02
N ARG A 297 4.05 32.69 24.98
CA ARG A 297 4.18 34.15 24.77
C ARG A 297 5.00 34.82 25.87
N ARG A 298 4.73 34.51 27.14
CA ARG A 298 5.48 35.08 28.27
C ARG A 298 6.96 34.68 28.21
N GLU A 299 7.26 33.46 27.79
CA GLU A 299 8.65 33.01 27.65
C GLU A 299 9.37 33.64 26.45
N ALA A 300 8.69 33.79 25.31
CA ALA A 300 9.24 34.52 24.17
C ALA A 300 9.68 35.92 24.61
N GLU A 301 8.81 36.64 25.33
CA GLU A 301 9.11 37.98 25.83
C GLU A 301 10.36 38.05 26.73
N LYS A 302 10.56 37.05 27.60
CA LYS A 302 11.78 36.95 28.41
C LYS A 302 13.02 36.75 27.55
N LEU A 303 12.95 35.91 26.52
CA LEU A 303 14.07 35.68 25.59
C LEU A 303 14.39 36.91 24.73
N ARG A 304 13.39 37.75 24.45
CA ARG A 304 13.58 39.02 23.74
C ARG A 304 14.39 40.01 24.56
N GLY A 305 14.10 40.12 25.87
CA GLY A 305 14.78 41.03 26.78
C GLY A 305 16.15 40.56 27.30
N ALA A 306 16.56 39.34 26.96
CA ALA A 306 17.85 38.75 27.36
C ALA A 306 18.95 38.90 26.28
N ARG A 307 18.66 39.58 25.18
CA ARG A 307 19.60 39.91 24.09
C ARG A 307 19.99 41.37 24.16
#